data_AF-A0A4R9K5T4-F1
#
_entry.id   AF-A0A4R9K5T4-F1
#
_cell.length_a   1.000
_cell.length_b   1.000
_cell.length_c   1.000
_cell.angle_alpha   90.00
_cell.angle_beta   90.00
_cell.angle_gamma   90.00
#
_symmetry.space_group_name_H-M   'P 1'
#
loop_
_entity.id
_entity.type
_entity.pdbx_description
1 polymer ?
#
loop_
_entity_poly.entity_id
_entity_poly.type
_entity_poly.pdbx_seq_one_letter_code
_entity_poly.pdbx_strand_id
1 'polypeptide(L)'
;MTQRYFYRLFETIHKKISYTFSIVAFSLVGGWFGAVYAFFFGSATIPMFSLQTHYIVVIFFLFATVLVTVLHGIQYGLLTPIGISGIEAHIKRINRVLNPSHSVRRNSSEELEKALFDLIKLPTHNMISAFCYGFFVFLSSVFAYLAFGYDLKELWYIFLGWLAAVFVYCGFSYIITDYITGPKRVMLKKVLLSRSYSSNFPSGFLGLKGKFGFLLSLVLLSLTILAVYVGLKPNSYLEIIFFIGLTFFAATILIILYFQSISTTLEQIGKSANDLAAGGPGKLPLVSNDREFLGFARDFAKATGEIGRIREHLQSLVEEKTSELRETLRTVEELKKQQDGDYFLTSLLIKPLGINRTSGRKVKVDFLIKQKKNFVFKGKESEIGGDICIAQEISLRGKDYTVFLNADAMGKSLLHLL
;
A
#
# COMPACT_ATOMS: atom_id res chain seq x y z
N MET A 1 8.61 -22.47 -4.46
CA MET A 1 7.91 -23.78 -4.33
C MET A 1 7.34 -23.99 -2.92
N THR A 2 8.15 -23.79 -1.87
CA THR A 2 7.83 -23.95 -0.43
C THR A 2 6.59 -23.17 0.04
N GLN A 3 6.45 -21.90 -0.34
CA GLN A 3 5.26 -21.09 0.00
C GLN A 3 3.95 -21.72 -0.51
N ARG A 4 3.96 -22.27 -1.73
CA ARG A 4 2.77 -22.89 -2.34
C ARG A 4 2.33 -24.14 -1.57
N TYR A 5 3.28 -24.91 -1.05
CA TYR A 5 2.97 -26.08 -0.22
C TYR A 5 2.46 -25.70 1.16
N PHE A 6 3.10 -24.73 1.83
CA PHE A 6 2.65 -24.22 3.12
C PHE A 6 1.20 -23.72 3.05
N TYR A 7 0.89 -22.84 2.09
CA TYR A 7 -0.47 -22.33 1.93
C TYR A 7 -1.48 -23.41 1.51
N ARG A 8 -1.08 -24.39 0.69
CA ARG A 8 -1.97 -25.52 0.35
C ARG A 8 -2.34 -26.35 1.58
N LEU A 9 -1.36 -26.64 2.43
CA LEU A 9 -1.59 -27.38 3.67
C LEU A 9 -2.50 -26.59 4.60
N PHE A 10 -2.20 -25.30 4.80
CA PHE A 10 -3.03 -24.40 5.59
C PHE A 10 -4.48 -24.36 5.09
N GLU A 11 -4.68 -24.13 3.79
CA GLU A 11 -6.02 -24.08 3.18
C GLU A 11 -6.76 -25.42 3.28
N THR A 12 -6.04 -26.55 3.26
CA THR A 12 -6.65 -27.88 3.44
C THR A 12 -7.21 -28.05 4.85
N ILE A 13 -6.47 -27.63 5.88
CA ILE A 13 -6.94 -27.67 7.27
C ILE A 13 -8.09 -26.66 7.45
N HIS A 14 -7.95 -25.46 6.90
CA HIS A 14 -8.94 -24.38 7.03
C HIS A 14 -10.30 -24.77 6.43
N LYS A 15 -10.29 -25.44 5.27
CA LYS A 15 -11.51 -25.94 4.62
C LYS A 15 -12.21 -27.06 5.39
N LYS A 16 -11.45 -27.87 6.13
CA LYS A 16 -12.00 -29.02 6.86
C LYS A 16 -12.42 -28.68 8.29
N ILE A 17 -11.74 -27.75 8.94
CA ILE A 17 -11.89 -27.47 10.38
C ILE A 17 -12.25 -25.99 10.60
N SER A 18 -11.27 -25.11 10.74
CA SER A 18 -11.51 -23.67 10.96
C SER A 18 -10.28 -22.84 10.66
N TYR A 19 -10.46 -21.53 10.50
CA TYR A 19 -9.35 -20.61 10.22
C TYR A 19 -8.36 -20.51 11.38
N THR A 20 -8.87 -20.26 12.59
CA THR A 20 -8.02 -20.05 13.76
C THR A 20 -7.35 -21.34 14.23
N PHE A 21 -8.00 -22.50 14.10
CA PHE A 21 -7.35 -23.78 14.39
C PHE A 21 -6.22 -24.07 13.41
N SER A 22 -6.43 -23.77 12.13
CA SER A 22 -5.38 -23.95 11.12
C SER A 22 -4.14 -23.15 11.48
N ILE A 23 -4.28 -21.94 12.02
CA ILE A 23 -3.15 -21.16 12.52
C ILE A 23 -2.46 -21.90 13.69
N VAL A 24 -3.24 -22.32 14.69
CA VAL A 24 -2.71 -22.97 15.88
C VAL A 24 -2.01 -24.28 15.56
N ALA A 25 -2.50 -25.05 14.60
CA ALA A 25 -1.86 -26.28 14.14
C ALA A 25 -0.40 -26.04 13.68
N PHE A 26 -0.11 -24.91 13.05
CA PHE A 26 1.27 -24.54 12.69
C PHE A 26 2.04 -23.95 13.88
N SER A 27 1.42 -23.14 14.74
CA SER A 27 2.14 -22.57 15.89
C SER A 27 2.49 -23.60 16.98
N LEU A 28 1.71 -24.67 17.10
CA LEU A 28 1.95 -25.78 18.04
C LEU A 28 3.31 -26.45 17.81
N VAL A 29 3.86 -26.41 16.59
CA VAL A 29 5.21 -26.89 16.29
C VAL A 29 6.25 -26.18 17.19
N GLY A 30 6.07 -24.89 17.46
CA GLY A 30 6.91 -24.14 18.39
C GLY A 30 6.81 -24.63 19.83
N GLY A 31 5.64 -25.12 20.25
CA GLY A 31 5.44 -25.73 21.56
C GLY A 31 6.23 -27.03 21.70
N TRP A 32 6.23 -27.87 20.67
CA TRP A 32 7.02 -29.10 20.62
C TRP A 32 8.53 -28.81 20.54
N PHE A 33 8.97 -27.80 19.79
CA PHE A 33 10.37 -27.35 19.83
C PHE A 33 10.76 -26.86 21.22
N GLY A 34 9.91 -26.06 21.87
CA GLY A 34 10.11 -25.62 23.24
C GLY A 34 10.21 -26.80 24.21
N ALA A 35 9.35 -27.81 24.06
CA ALA A 35 9.39 -29.01 24.89
C ALA A 35 10.72 -29.80 24.73
N VAL A 36 11.24 -29.90 23.50
CA VAL A 36 12.56 -30.50 23.26
C VAL A 36 13.65 -29.65 23.93
N TYR A 37 13.59 -28.32 23.85
CA TYR A 37 14.57 -27.45 24.50
C TYR A 37 14.57 -27.63 26.02
N ALA A 38 13.39 -27.68 26.66
CA ALA A 38 13.27 -27.95 28.09
C ALA A 38 13.84 -29.33 28.45
N PHE A 39 13.55 -30.37 27.65
CA PHE A 39 14.06 -31.71 27.89
C PHE A 39 15.59 -31.76 27.81
N PHE A 40 16.19 -31.19 26.76
CA PHE A 40 17.65 -31.14 26.60
C PHE A 40 18.30 -30.37 27.76
N PHE A 41 17.76 -29.19 28.09
CA PHE A 41 18.27 -28.40 29.20
C PHE A 41 18.18 -29.14 30.54
N GLY A 42 17.03 -29.71 30.88
CA GLY A 42 16.84 -30.50 32.10
C GLY A 42 17.76 -31.72 32.15
N SER A 43 17.90 -32.44 31.03
CA SER A 43 18.73 -33.64 30.95
C SER A 43 20.22 -33.39 31.17
N ALA A 44 20.69 -32.17 30.92
CA ALA A 44 22.07 -31.74 31.12
C ALA A 44 22.33 -31.14 32.51
N THR A 45 21.32 -30.49 33.10
CA THR A 45 21.50 -29.69 34.32
C THR A 45 21.04 -30.40 35.59
N ILE A 46 20.04 -31.28 35.50
CA ILE A 46 19.53 -32.04 36.64
C ILE A 46 20.48 -33.22 36.93
N PRO A 47 21.05 -33.31 38.15
CA PRO A 47 21.95 -34.41 38.53
C PRO A 47 21.27 -35.77 38.39
N MET A 48 21.98 -36.76 37.83
CA MET A 48 21.46 -38.14 37.66
C MET A 48 20.13 -38.22 36.88
N PHE A 49 19.78 -37.20 36.09
CA PHE A 49 18.57 -37.21 35.28
C PHE A 49 18.66 -38.27 34.17
N SER A 50 17.77 -39.25 34.27
CA SER A 50 17.60 -40.33 33.31
C SER A 50 16.13 -40.73 33.22
N LEU A 51 15.77 -41.41 32.14
CA LEU A 51 14.45 -42.01 31.97
C LEU A 51 14.16 -43.11 33.02
N GLN A 52 15.14 -43.55 33.81
CA GLN A 52 14.94 -44.51 34.88
C GLN A 52 14.68 -43.82 36.22
N THR A 53 15.39 -42.73 36.51
CA THR A 53 15.29 -41.99 37.79
C THR A 53 14.09 -41.05 37.82
N HIS A 54 13.78 -40.39 36.70
CA HIS A 54 12.76 -39.34 36.61
C HIS A 54 11.60 -39.70 35.65
N TYR A 55 11.33 -41.00 35.47
CA TYR A 55 10.34 -41.47 34.51
C TYR A 55 8.94 -40.88 34.73
N ILE A 56 8.53 -40.71 36.00
CA ILE A 56 7.21 -40.17 36.35
C ILE A 56 7.11 -38.71 35.89
N VAL A 57 8.13 -37.90 36.19
CA VAL A 57 8.20 -36.49 35.75
C VAL A 57 8.11 -36.40 34.23
N VAL A 58 8.87 -37.23 33.51
CA VAL A 58 8.86 -37.25 32.04
C VAL A 58 7.48 -37.64 31.50
N ILE A 59 6.80 -38.62 32.11
CA ILE A 59 5.43 -39.01 31.72
C ILE A 59 4.45 -37.86 31.94
N PHE A 60 4.49 -37.20 33.11
CA PHE A 60 3.63 -36.04 33.39
C PHE A 60 3.89 -34.90 32.42
N PHE A 61 5.16 -34.62 32.11
CA PHE A 61 5.56 -33.60 31.13
C PHE A 61 5.04 -33.91 29.72
N LEU A 62 5.23 -35.15 29.25
CA LEU A 62 4.75 -35.59 27.92
C LEU A 62 3.22 -35.56 27.84
N PHE A 63 2.53 -36.11 28.85
CA PHE A 63 1.07 -36.12 28.91
C PHE A 63 0.51 -34.70 28.94
N ALA A 64 1.06 -33.83 29.79
CA ALA A 64 0.64 -32.43 29.86
C ALA A 64 0.87 -31.70 28.52
N THR A 65 2.00 -31.95 27.84
CA THR A 65 2.30 -31.35 26.53
C THR A 65 1.29 -31.79 25.47
N VAL A 66 0.95 -33.08 25.42
CA VAL A 66 -0.08 -33.61 24.50
C VAL A 66 -1.46 -33.05 24.83
N LEU A 67 -1.84 -33.06 26.11
CA LEU A 67 -3.13 -32.54 26.57
C LEU A 67 -3.29 -31.07 26.19
N VAL A 68 -2.28 -30.26 26.48
CA VAL A 68 -2.23 -28.84 26.14
C VAL A 68 -2.30 -28.61 24.63
N THR A 69 -1.65 -29.44 23.82
CA THR A 69 -1.73 -29.37 22.35
C THR A 69 -3.18 -29.50 21.88
N VAL A 70 -3.93 -30.46 22.45
CA VAL A 70 -5.35 -30.66 22.14
C VAL A 70 -6.19 -29.50 22.67
N LEU A 71 -6.02 -29.10 23.93
CA LEU A 71 -6.79 -28.00 24.54
C LEU A 71 -6.60 -26.68 23.80
N HIS A 72 -5.38 -26.34 23.41
CA HIS A 72 -5.10 -25.14 22.62
C HIS A 72 -5.76 -25.21 21.24
N GLY A 73 -5.73 -26.39 20.61
CA GLY A 73 -6.49 -26.64 19.39
C GLY A 73 -7.99 -26.41 19.57
N ILE A 74 -8.58 -26.94 20.65
CA ILE A 74 -10.01 -26.78 20.97
C ILE A 74 -10.38 -25.31 21.18
N GLN A 75 -9.58 -24.56 21.95
CA GLN A 75 -9.77 -23.13 22.18
C GLN A 75 -9.90 -22.36 20.84
N TYR A 76 -9.08 -22.75 19.86
CA TYR A 76 -9.05 -22.14 18.53
C TYR A 76 -9.94 -22.84 17.49
N GLY A 77 -10.82 -23.76 17.90
CA GLY A 77 -11.87 -24.32 17.04
C GLY A 77 -11.50 -25.63 16.34
N LEU A 78 -10.66 -26.48 16.93
CA LEU A 78 -10.45 -27.87 16.48
C LEU A 78 -11.76 -28.64 16.32
N LEU A 79 -12.75 -28.36 17.17
CA LEU A 79 -14.06 -29.01 17.22
C LEU A 79 -15.12 -28.33 16.33
N THR A 80 -14.70 -27.49 15.37
CA THR A 80 -15.64 -26.83 14.44
C THR A 80 -16.50 -27.83 13.63
N PRO A 81 -16.00 -29.00 13.18
CA PRO A 81 -16.83 -29.98 12.48
C PRO A 81 -18.03 -30.51 13.28
N ILE A 82 -17.97 -30.45 14.61
CA ILE A 82 -19.06 -30.85 15.51
C ILE A 82 -19.83 -29.65 16.09
N GLY A 83 -19.67 -28.46 15.49
CA GLY A 83 -20.41 -27.24 15.84
C GLY A 83 -19.73 -26.30 16.83
N ILE A 84 -18.53 -26.61 17.33
CA ILE A 84 -17.82 -25.79 18.32
C ILE A 84 -16.68 -25.00 17.64
N SER A 85 -16.98 -23.77 17.20
CA SER A 85 -16.05 -22.92 16.42
C SER A 85 -15.02 -22.12 17.25
N GLY A 86 -14.60 -22.64 18.40
CA GLY A 86 -13.70 -22.00 19.36
C GLY A 86 -14.39 -21.70 20.68
N ILE A 87 -13.62 -21.30 21.70
CA ILE A 87 -14.14 -21.04 23.06
C ILE A 87 -14.58 -19.57 23.19
N GLU A 88 -13.70 -18.63 22.85
CA GLU A 88 -13.92 -17.21 23.03
C GLU A 88 -14.74 -16.57 21.90
N ALA A 89 -15.46 -15.49 22.24
CA ALA A 89 -16.32 -14.78 21.30
C ALA A 89 -15.55 -14.20 20.09
N HIS A 90 -14.33 -13.71 20.29
CA HIS A 90 -13.50 -13.15 19.22
C HIS A 90 -12.98 -14.24 18.26
N ILE A 91 -12.60 -15.42 18.76
CA ILE A 91 -12.23 -16.58 17.94
C ILE A 91 -13.42 -17.05 17.09
N LYS A 92 -14.59 -17.22 17.72
CA LYS A 92 -15.83 -17.60 17.03
C LYS A 92 -16.18 -16.62 15.90
N ARG A 93 -16.02 -15.32 16.13
CA ARG A 93 -16.27 -14.27 15.14
C ARG A 93 -15.34 -14.40 13.93
N ILE A 94 -14.04 -14.59 14.16
CA ILE A 94 -13.07 -14.80 13.08
C ILE A 94 -13.44 -16.02 12.24
N ASN A 95 -13.72 -17.16 12.90
CA ASN A 95 -14.07 -18.39 12.20
C ASN A 95 -15.37 -18.29 11.40
N ARG A 96 -16.36 -17.54 11.91
CA ARG A 96 -17.60 -17.26 11.18
C ARG A 96 -17.36 -16.38 9.96
N VAL A 97 -16.66 -15.25 10.13
CA VAL A 97 -16.44 -14.27 9.05
C VAL A 97 -15.54 -14.84 7.95
N LEU A 98 -14.56 -15.67 8.31
CA LEU A 98 -13.63 -16.28 7.38
C LEU A 98 -14.03 -17.70 6.97
N ASN A 99 -15.27 -18.12 7.18
CA ASN A 99 -15.73 -19.43 6.75
C ASN A 99 -15.66 -19.55 5.21
N PRO A 100 -15.01 -20.59 4.65
CA PRO A 100 -14.91 -20.81 3.20
C PRO A 100 -16.26 -20.89 2.47
N SER A 101 -17.35 -21.28 3.15
CA SER A 101 -18.68 -21.44 2.54
C SER A 101 -19.40 -20.12 2.28
N HIS A 102 -18.94 -19.00 2.86
CA HIS A 102 -19.61 -17.71 2.75
C HIS A 102 -18.68 -16.62 2.22
N SER A 103 -19.20 -15.79 1.31
CA SER A 103 -18.45 -14.65 0.80
C SER A 103 -18.34 -13.55 1.86
N VAL A 104 -17.10 -13.18 2.20
CA VAL A 104 -16.78 -12.08 3.13
C VAL A 104 -17.49 -10.77 2.74
N ARG A 105 -17.76 -10.55 1.44
CA ARG A 105 -18.45 -9.35 0.95
C ARG A 105 -19.92 -9.23 1.39
N ARG A 106 -20.54 -10.30 1.91
CA ARG A 106 -21.92 -10.27 2.41
C ARG A 106 -22.03 -9.73 3.84
N ASN A 107 -20.96 -9.76 4.61
CA ASN A 107 -20.99 -9.28 6.00
C ASN A 107 -21.08 -7.75 6.05
N SER A 108 -21.72 -7.24 7.12
CA SER A 108 -21.84 -5.80 7.38
C SER A 108 -20.47 -5.18 7.65
N SER A 109 -20.31 -3.88 7.38
CA SER A 109 -19.02 -3.20 7.61
C SER A 109 -18.60 -3.25 9.08
N GLU A 110 -19.57 -3.17 10.01
CA GLU A 110 -19.33 -3.27 11.45
C GLU A 110 -18.80 -4.66 11.86
N GLU A 111 -19.37 -5.74 11.29
CA GLU A 111 -18.90 -7.09 11.58
C GLU A 111 -17.49 -7.33 11.01
N LEU A 112 -17.22 -6.81 9.81
CA LEU A 112 -15.89 -6.89 9.19
C LEU A 112 -14.84 -6.09 9.96
N GLU A 113 -15.19 -4.93 10.50
CA GLU A 113 -14.29 -4.15 11.36
C GLU A 113 -13.97 -4.89 12.65
N LYS A 114 -14.98 -5.43 13.34
CA LYS A 114 -14.79 -6.23 14.56
C LYS A 114 -13.90 -7.45 14.27
N ALA A 115 -14.15 -8.17 13.18
CA ALA A 115 -13.32 -9.30 12.79
C ALA A 115 -11.89 -8.91 12.41
N LEU A 116 -11.70 -7.75 11.75
CA LEU A 116 -10.37 -7.22 11.45
C LEU A 116 -9.61 -6.86 12.72
N PHE A 117 -10.27 -6.23 13.70
CA PHE A 117 -9.68 -5.93 15.00
C PHE A 117 -9.27 -7.21 15.74
N ASP A 118 -10.15 -8.21 15.77
CA ASP A 118 -9.87 -9.52 16.37
C ASP A 118 -8.67 -10.20 15.67
N LEU A 119 -8.58 -10.13 14.33
CA LEU A 119 -7.43 -10.65 13.55
C LEU A 119 -6.12 -9.90 13.80
N ILE A 120 -6.17 -8.58 14.02
CA ILE A 120 -4.99 -7.78 14.34
C ILE A 120 -4.43 -8.17 15.72
N LYS A 121 -5.31 -8.47 16.69
CA LYS A 121 -4.92 -8.88 18.04
C LYS A 121 -4.63 -10.38 18.20
N LEU A 122 -5.07 -11.20 17.24
CA LEU A 122 -4.91 -12.66 17.29
C LEU A 122 -3.46 -13.13 17.54
N PRO A 123 -2.39 -12.55 16.96
CA PRO A 123 -1.02 -12.95 17.25
C PRO A 123 -0.65 -12.80 18.72
N THR A 124 -1.04 -11.67 19.33
CA THR A 124 -0.82 -11.41 20.75
C THR A 124 -1.64 -12.35 21.63
N HIS A 125 -2.90 -12.60 21.26
CA HIS A 125 -3.75 -13.55 21.98
C HIS A 125 -3.18 -14.97 21.94
N ASN A 126 -2.68 -15.42 20.78
CA ASN A 126 -2.06 -16.74 20.63
C ASN A 126 -0.76 -16.85 21.43
N MET A 127 0.06 -15.79 21.45
CA MET A 127 1.24 -15.71 22.31
C MET A 127 0.89 -15.85 23.80
N ILE A 128 -0.14 -15.15 24.28
CA ILE A 128 -0.60 -15.24 25.67
C ILE A 128 -1.17 -16.64 25.96
N SER A 129 -1.98 -17.19 25.06
CA SER A 129 -2.52 -18.55 25.21
C SER A 129 -1.37 -19.58 25.29
N ALA A 130 -0.37 -19.46 24.43
CA ALA A 130 0.84 -20.29 24.46
C ALA A 130 1.59 -20.17 25.79
N PHE A 131 1.71 -18.97 26.35
CA PHE A 131 2.30 -18.77 27.68
C PHE A 131 1.50 -19.49 28.77
N CYS A 132 0.19 -19.29 28.84
CA CYS A 132 -0.68 -19.92 29.85
C CYS A 132 -0.62 -21.45 29.76
N TYR A 133 -0.62 -21.99 28.55
CA TYR A 133 -0.49 -23.41 28.30
C TYR A 133 0.90 -23.96 28.64
N GLY A 134 1.97 -23.24 28.31
CA GLY A 134 3.32 -23.60 28.73
C GLY A 134 3.47 -23.58 30.25
N PHE A 135 2.83 -22.61 30.92
CA PHE A 135 2.80 -22.53 32.39
C PHE A 135 2.04 -23.71 33.01
N PHE A 136 0.95 -24.17 32.38
CA PHE A 136 0.26 -25.39 32.81
C PHE A 136 1.17 -26.64 32.76
N VAL A 137 1.97 -26.79 31.69
CA VAL A 137 2.95 -27.91 31.59
C VAL A 137 3.99 -27.82 32.70
N PHE A 138 4.46 -26.61 33.04
CA PHE A 138 5.36 -26.40 34.17
C PHE A 138 4.71 -26.80 35.50
N LEU A 139 3.48 -26.33 35.78
CA LEU A 139 2.74 -26.70 36.99
C LEU A 139 2.53 -28.22 37.09
N SER A 140 2.23 -28.90 35.97
CA SER A 140 2.13 -30.35 35.94
C SER A 140 3.44 -31.04 36.30
N SER A 141 4.58 -30.48 35.89
CA SER A 141 5.90 -31.00 36.21
C SER A 141 6.26 -30.75 37.68
N VAL A 142 5.93 -29.56 38.22
CA VAL A 142 6.08 -29.23 39.64
C VAL A 142 5.24 -30.16 40.51
N PHE A 143 3.99 -30.42 40.11
CA PHE A 143 3.11 -31.35 40.82
C PHE A 143 3.71 -32.75 40.88
N ALA A 144 4.30 -33.25 39.79
CA ALA A 144 4.98 -34.55 39.79
C ALA A 144 6.16 -34.57 40.78
N TYR A 145 6.94 -33.49 40.89
CA TYR A 145 8.02 -33.39 41.86
C TYR A 145 7.51 -33.46 43.31
N LEU A 146 6.44 -32.72 43.62
CA LEU A 146 5.85 -32.68 44.96
C LEU A 146 5.17 -33.99 45.34
N ALA A 147 4.40 -34.58 44.43
CA ALA A 147 3.61 -35.77 44.70
C ALA A 147 4.46 -37.04 44.89
N PHE A 148 5.63 -37.10 44.24
CA PHE A 148 6.50 -38.28 44.26
C PHE A 148 7.80 -38.07 45.05
N GLY A 149 7.95 -36.94 45.75
CA GLY A 149 9.03 -36.72 46.72
C GLY A 149 10.42 -36.55 46.10
N TYR A 150 10.52 -35.97 44.90
CA TYR A 150 11.79 -35.64 44.26
C TYR A 150 12.48 -34.44 44.92
N ASP A 151 13.80 -34.26 44.72
CA ASP A 151 14.55 -33.14 45.30
C ASP A 151 14.03 -31.79 44.76
N LEU A 152 13.53 -30.95 45.67
CA LEU A 152 12.96 -29.65 45.32
C LEU A 152 13.98 -28.67 44.75
N LYS A 153 15.28 -28.88 44.98
CA LYS A 153 16.33 -28.04 44.38
C LYS A 153 16.34 -28.15 42.85
N GLU A 154 15.93 -29.30 42.32
CA GLU A 154 15.88 -29.53 40.87
C GLU A 154 14.81 -28.69 40.17
N LEU A 155 13.77 -28.25 40.90
CA LEU A 155 12.72 -27.36 40.37
C LEU A 155 13.29 -26.07 39.78
N TRP A 156 14.44 -25.59 40.28
CA TRP A 156 15.12 -24.44 39.71
C TRP A 156 15.58 -24.67 38.27
N TYR A 157 16.13 -25.84 37.97
CA TYR A 157 16.53 -26.21 36.61
C TYR A 157 15.32 -26.41 35.69
N ILE A 158 14.24 -26.97 36.22
CA ILE A 158 12.97 -27.11 35.48
C ILE A 158 12.39 -25.74 35.14
N PHE A 159 12.44 -24.80 36.09
CA PHE A 159 11.99 -23.43 35.85
C PHE A 159 12.81 -22.75 34.75
N LEU A 160 14.14 -22.89 34.76
CA LEU A 160 15.00 -22.35 33.69
C LEU A 160 14.73 -23.01 32.33
N GLY A 161 14.53 -24.33 32.29
CA GLY A 161 14.14 -25.05 31.08
C GLY A 161 12.76 -24.61 30.57
N TRP A 162 11.81 -24.39 31.47
CA TRP A 162 10.48 -23.85 31.16
C TRP A 162 10.56 -22.43 30.58
N LEU A 163 11.40 -21.55 31.14
CA LEU A 163 11.60 -20.20 30.59
C LEU A 163 12.07 -20.27 29.13
N ALA A 164 13.02 -21.16 28.82
CA ALA A 164 13.46 -21.38 27.45
C ALA A 164 12.33 -21.91 26.55
N ALA A 165 11.58 -22.91 27.01
CA ALA A 165 10.49 -23.51 26.26
C ALA A 165 9.35 -22.52 25.97
N VAL A 166 8.93 -21.75 26.98
CA VAL A 166 7.85 -20.78 26.85
C VAL A 166 8.27 -19.62 25.97
N PHE A 167 9.54 -19.20 26.01
CA PHE A 167 10.08 -18.20 25.10
C PHE A 167 9.95 -18.64 23.63
N VAL A 168 10.40 -19.87 23.31
CA VAL A 168 10.27 -20.44 21.96
C VAL A 168 8.81 -20.53 21.55
N TYR A 169 7.96 -21.11 22.41
CA TYR A 169 6.55 -21.33 22.09
C TYR A 169 5.77 -20.03 21.86
N CYS A 170 5.97 -19.02 22.70
CA CYS A 170 5.36 -17.71 22.58
C CYS A 170 5.73 -17.02 21.26
N GLY A 171 7.02 -17.00 20.92
CA GLY A 171 7.45 -16.31 19.70
C GLY A 171 7.06 -17.04 18.41
N PHE A 172 7.09 -18.37 18.39
CA PHE A 172 6.50 -19.15 17.29
C PHE A 172 5.02 -18.85 17.13
N SER A 173 4.27 -18.86 18.24
CA SER A 173 2.84 -18.56 18.25
C SER A 173 2.53 -17.15 17.74
N TYR A 174 3.34 -16.17 18.11
CA TYR A 174 3.20 -14.81 17.60
C TYR A 174 3.53 -14.72 16.10
N ILE A 175 4.73 -15.15 15.69
CA ILE A 175 5.25 -14.94 14.33
C ILE A 175 4.41 -15.68 13.28
N ILE A 176 4.09 -16.96 13.55
CA ILE A 176 3.29 -17.77 12.62
C ILE A 176 1.89 -17.18 12.48
N THR A 177 1.26 -16.78 13.59
CA THR A 177 -0.07 -16.16 13.55
C THR A 177 -0.06 -14.84 12.81
N ASP A 178 0.93 -13.98 13.05
CA ASP A 178 1.04 -12.69 12.36
C ASP A 178 1.25 -12.87 10.85
N TYR A 179 2.11 -13.79 10.45
CA TYR A 179 2.35 -14.11 9.04
C TYR A 179 1.08 -14.62 8.35
N ILE A 180 0.42 -15.64 8.92
CA ILE A 180 -0.76 -16.27 8.31
C ILE A 180 -1.95 -15.30 8.26
N THR A 181 -2.15 -14.47 9.29
CA THR A 181 -3.27 -13.52 9.32
C THR A 181 -3.08 -12.36 8.34
N GLY A 182 -1.84 -12.02 7.97
CA GLY A 182 -1.48 -10.93 7.07
C GLY A 182 -2.36 -10.79 5.81
N PRO A 183 -2.44 -11.80 4.92
CA PRO A 183 -3.26 -11.73 3.71
C PRO A 183 -4.75 -11.48 3.97
N LYS A 184 -5.34 -12.12 5.00
CA LYS A 184 -6.77 -11.92 5.33
C LYS A 184 -7.02 -10.53 5.91
N ARG A 185 -6.08 -9.96 6.69
CA ARG A 185 -6.16 -8.57 7.16
C ARG A 185 -6.21 -7.59 5.99
N VAL A 186 -5.37 -7.79 4.96
CA VAL A 186 -5.42 -6.94 3.75
C VAL A 186 -6.72 -7.11 2.98
N MET A 187 -7.20 -8.35 2.83
CA MET A 187 -8.48 -8.61 2.17
C MET A 187 -9.62 -7.84 2.86
N LEU A 188 -9.69 -7.89 4.19
CA LEU A 188 -10.69 -7.17 4.99
C LEU A 188 -10.53 -5.65 4.86
N LYS A 189 -9.30 -5.13 4.99
CA LYS A 189 -9.01 -3.70 4.79
C LYS A 189 -9.46 -3.22 3.41
N LYS A 190 -9.19 -3.99 2.34
CA LYS A 190 -9.61 -3.66 0.97
C LYS A 190 -11.13 -3.60 0.83
N VAL A 191 -11.86 -4.57 1.41
CA VAL A 191 -13.33 -4.56 1.39
C VAL A 191 -13.88 -3.37 2.15
N LEU A 192 -13.36 -3.06 3.34
CA LEU A 192 -13.77 -1.89 4.13
C LEU A 192 -13.49 -0.57 3.40
N LEU A 193 -12.29 -0.40 2.83
CA LEU A 193 -11.91 0.80 2.06
C LEU A 193 -12.75 0.97 0.78
N SER A 194 -13.20 -0.13 0.17
CA SER A 194 -14.11 -0.06 -0.99
C SER A 194 -15.51 0.46 -0.63
N ARG A 195 -15.88 0.40 0.66
CA ARG A 195 -17.15 0.91 1.19
C ARG A 195 -17.00 2.30 1.82
N SER A 196 -15.92 3.02 1.47
CA SER A 196 -15.58 4.33 2.03
C SER A 196 -15.47 4.36 3.57
N TYR A 197 -15.17 3.21 4.18
CA TYR A 197 -14.98 3.12 5.62
C TYR A 197 -13.57 3.56 6.00
N SER A 198 -13.47 4.63 6.80
CA SER A 198 -12.21 5.12 7.36
C SER A 198 -12.10 4.64 8.80
N SER A 199 -11.12 3.78 9.09
CA SER A 199 -10.84 3.33 10.46
C SER A 199 -9.34 3.36 10.73
N ASN A 200 -8.98 3.84 11.91
CA ASN A 200 -7.62 3.79 12.42
C ASN A 200 -7.32 2.36 12.86
N PHE A 201 -6.68 1.58 11.99
CA PHE A 201 -6.32 0.21 12.33
C PHE A 201 -5.22 0.20 13.41
N PRO A 202 -5.44 -0.48 14.55
CA PRO A 202 -4.44 -0.53 15.61
C PRO A 202 -3.18 -1.29 15.17
N SER A 203 -2.05 -0.94 15.79
CA SER A 203 -0.78 -1.65 15.56
C SER A 203 -0.72 -2.99 16.28
N GLY A 204 0.10 -3.89 15.75
CA GLY A 204 0.46 -5.13 16.44
C GLY A 204 1.34 -4.87 17.67
N PHE A 205 1.42 -5.87 18.56
CA PHE A 205 2.23 -5.82 19.77
C PHE A 205 3.74 -5.72 19.46
N LEU A 206 4.31 -6.65 18.67
CA LEU A 206 5.69 -6.58 18.18
C LEU A 206 5.77 -5.81 16.86
N GLY A 207 6.70 -4.86 16.79
CA GLY A 207 7.17 -4.29 15.53
C GLY A 207 8.26 -5.13 14.86
N LEU A 208 8.80 -4.60 13.77
CA LEU A 208 9.83 -5.23 12.96
C LEU A 208 11.10 -5.52 13.81
N LYS A 209 11.56 -4.53 14.56
CA LYS A 209 12.73 -4.66 15.45
C LYS A 209 12.54 -5.75 16.51
N GLY A 210 11.33 -5.85 17.08
CA GLY A 210 11.01 -6.86 18.09
C GLY A 210 11.07 -8.28 17.53
N LYS A 211 10.58 -8.49 16.32
CA LYS A 211 10.63 -9.80 15.64
C LYS A 211 12.07 -10.21 15.32
N PHE A 212 12.89 -9.27 14.85
CA PHE A 212 14.32 -9.50 14.63
C PHE A 212 15.05 -9.82 15.94
N GLY A 213 14.78 -9.06 17.00
CA GLY A 213 15.33 -9.32 18.33
C GLY A 213 14.97 -10.71 18.86
N PHE A 214 13.71 -11.13 18.69
CA PHE A 214 13.27 -12.49 19.04
C PHE A 214 14.06 -13.57 18.29
N LEU A 215 14.21 -13.45 16.96
CA LEU A 215 14.97 -14.40 16.15
C LEU A 215 16.43 -14.52 16.62
N LEU A 216 17.08 -13.38 16.89
CA LEU A 216 18.44 -13.35 17.41
C LEU A 216 18.54 -14.00 18.79
N SER A 217 17.64 -13.65 19.71
CA SER A 217 17.56 -14.25 21.04
C SER A 217 17.29 -15.75 21.00
N LEU A 218 16.49 -16.25 20.05
CA LEU A 218 16.24 -17.68 19.87
C LEU A 218 17.51 -18.43 19.47
N VAL A 219 18.29 -17.88 18.53
CA VAL A 219 19.57 -18.48 18.12
C VAL A 219 20.57 -18.44 19.28
N LEU A 220 20.71 -17.31 19.98
CA LEU A 220 21.61 -17.20 21.13
C LEU A 220 21.20 -18.17 22.26
N LEU A 221 19.91 -18.24 22.60
CA LEU A 221 19.37 -19.17 23.58
C LEU A 221 19.68 -20.62 23.21
N SER A 222 19.50 -21.00 21.93
CA SER A 222 19.81 -22.35 21.46
C SER A 222 21.29 -22.69 21.58
N LEU A 223 22.18 -21.74 21.26
CA LEU A 223 23.63 -21.91 21.42
C LEU A 223 24.01 -22.05 22.89
N THR A 224 23.39 -21.28 23.79
CA THR A 224 23.62 -21.40 25.24
C THR A 224 23.16 -22.76 25.76
N ILE A 225 21.96 -23.24 25.39
CA ILE A 225 21.47 -24.56 25.82
C ILE A 225 22.39 -25.66 25.30
N LEU A 226 22.83 -25.56 24.04
CA LEU A 226 23.77 -26.52 23.47
C LEU A 226 25.12 -26.50 24.19
N ALA A 227 25.66 -25.31 24.49
CA ALA A 227 26.92 -25.18 25.23
C ALA A 227 26.83 -25.78 26.64
N VAL A 228 25.72 -25.55 27.35
CA VAL A 228 25.46 -26.16 28.66
C VAL A 228 25.34 -27.67 28.54
N TYR A 229 24.62 -28.17 27.53
CA TYR A 229 24.45 -29.61 27.29
C TYR A 229 25.78 -30.30 27.01
N VAL A 230 26.60 -29.75 26.11
CA VAL A 230 27.93 -30.30 25.76
C VAL A 230 28.91 -30.19 26.93
N GLY A 231 28.88 -29.08 27.68
CA GLY A 231 29.81 -28.84 28.78
C GLY A 231 29.57 -29.69 30.02
N LEU A 232 28.31 -30.06 30.31
CA LEU A 232 27.94 -30.82 31.51
C LEU A 232 27.72 -32.31 31.27
N LYS A 233 27.37 -32.74 30.04
CA LYS A 233 27.03 -34.13 29.76
C LYS A 233 27.44 -34.57 28.33
N PRO A 234 28.72 -34.93 28.11
CA PRO A 234 29.24 -35.15 26.77
C PRO A 234 29.13 -36.61 26.32
N ASN A 235 27.91 -37.16 26.16
CA ASN A 235 27.79 -38.62 25.94
C ASN A 235 27.15 -39.05 24.62
N SER A 236 26.50 -38.17 23.83
CA SER A 236 25.88 -38.58 22.55
C SER A 236 26.03 -37.52 21.44
N TYR A 237 26.91 -37.80 20.46
CA TYR A 237 27.05 -36.98 19.26
C TYR A 237 25.76 -36.90 18.43
N LEU A 238 24.94 -37.96 18.46
CA LEU A 238 23.67 -38.01 17.73
C LEU A 238 22.66 -37.00 18.31
N GLU A 239 22.59 -36.87 19.63
CA GLU A 239 21.69 -35.90 20.29
C GLU A 239 22.11 -34.46 19.99
N ILE A 240 23.41 -34.19 19.95
CA ILE A 240 23.96 -32.88 19.57
C ILE A 240 23.61 -32.54 18.11
N ILE A 241 23.88 -33.47 17.17
CA ILE A 241 23.55 -33.27 15.74
C ILE A 241 22.05 -33.06 15.56
N PHE A 242 21.23 -33.84 16.26
CA PHE A 242 19.78 -33.70 16.24
C PHE A 242 19.33 -32.32 16.74
N PHE A 243 19.86 -31.85 17.88
CA PHE A 243 19.52 -30.55 18.45
C PHE A 243 19.93 -29.39 17.52
N ILE A 244 21.13 -29.45 16.94
CA ILE A 244 21.60 -28.47 15.95
C ILE A 244 20.70 -28.47 14.72
N GLY A 245 20.38 -29.65 14.17
CA GLY A 245 19.51 -29.78 13.01
C GLY A 245 18.09 -29.24 13.27
N LEU A 246 17.51 -29.56 14.43
CA LEU A 246 16.20 -29.07 14.85
C LEU A 246 16.19 -27.54 15.00
N THR A 247 17.19 -26.99 15.69
CA THR A 247 17.37 -25.54 15.90
C THR A 247 17.53 -24.82 14.57
N PHE A 248 18.38 -25.34 13.69
CA PHE A 248 18.60 -24.77 12.36
C PHE A 248 17.31 -24.77 11.55
N PHE A 249 16.56 -25.87 11.57
CA PHE A 249 15.27 -25.98 10.90
C PHE A 249 14.24 -25.00 11.46
N ALA A 250 14.11 -24.91 12.79
CA ALA A 250 13.22 -24.00 13.49
C ALA A 250 13.52 -22.52 13.14
N ALA A 251 14.79 -22.11 13.26
CA ALA A 251 15.23 -20.76 12.93
C ALA A 251 15.03 -20.44 11.44
N THR A 252 15.40 -21.36 10.55
CA THR A 252 15.24 -21.20 9.10
C THR A 252 13.78 -20.98 8.71
N ILE A 253 12.85 -21.77 9.27
CA ILE A 253 11.41 -21.58 9.02
C ILE A 253 10.99 -20.17 9.40
N LEU A 254 11.30 -19.72 10.61
CA LEU A 254 10.87 -18.40 11.07
C LEU A 254 11.50 -17.26 10.25
N ILE A 255 12.78 -17.38 9.90
CA ILE A 255 13.48 -16.41 9.05
C ILE A 255 12.80 -16.32 7.68
N ILE A 256 12.47 -17.45 7.05
CA ILE A 256 11.77 -17.48 5.76
C ILE A 256 10.40 -16.80 5.86
N LEU A 257 9.59 -17.14 6.87
CA LEU A 257 8.27 -16.55 7.07
C LEU A 257 8.37 -15.03 7.28
N TYR A 258 9.33 -14.60 8.10
CA TYR A 258 9.57 -13.20 8.38
C TYR A 258 10.03 -12.42 7.14
N PHE A 259 11.04 -12.92 6.43
CA PHE A 259 11.55 -12.28 5.20
C PHE A 259 10.46 -12.17 4.14
N GLN A 260 9.62 -13.20 4.01
CA GLN A 260 8.53 -13.19 3.06
C GLN A 260 7.43 -12.18 3.45
N SER A 261 7.15 -12.00 4.74
CA SER A 261 6.24 -10.96 5.23
C SER A 261 6.72 -9.55 4.84
N ILE A 262 8.03 -9.30 5.03
CA ILE A 262 8.68 -8.04 4.62
C ILE A 262 8.58 -7.84 3.11
N SER A 263 9.01 -8.84 2.33
CA SER A 263 9.02 -8.77 0.87
C SER A 263 7.62 -8.49 0.30
N THR A 264 6.59 -9.17 0.82
CA THR A 264 5.19 -8.94 0.42
C THR A 264 4.73 -7.52 0.76
N THR A 265 5.14 -7.00 1.92
CA THR A 265 4.80 -5.63 2.35
C THR A 265 5.47 -4.59 1.46
N LEU A 266 6.75 -4.77 1.12
CA LEU A 266 7.48 -3.91 0.20
C LEU A 266 6.88 -3.94 -1.22
N GLU A 267 6.47 -5.12 -1.71
CA GLU A 267 5.80 -5.24 -3.00
C GLU A 267 4.47 -4.44 -3.04
N GLN A 268 3.70 -4.44 -1.95
CA GLN A 268 2.47 -3.65 -1.85
C GLN A 268 2.74 -2.15 -1.83
N ILE A 269 3.79 -1.72 -1.12
CA ILE A 269 4.24 -0.33 -1.16
C ILE A 269 4.60 0.07 -2.59
N GLY A 270 5.36 -0.77 -3.29
CA GLY A 270 5.71 -0.54 -4.70
C GLY A 270 4.47 -0.45 -5.60
N LYS A 271 3.50 -1.34 -5.44
CA LYS A 271 2.23 -1.29 -6.20
C LYS A 271 1.43 -0.02 -5.94
N SER A 272 1.29 0.41 -4.68
CA SER A 272 0.58 1.64 -4.33
C SER A 272 1.31 2.91 -4.79
N ALA A 273 2.65 2.92 -4.77
CA ALA A 273 3.44 4.02 -5.32
C ALA A 273 3.30 4.12 -6.84
N ASN A 274 3.33 2.99 -7.55
CA ASN A 274 3.09 2.96 -9.00
C ASN A 274 1.66 3.39 -9.36
N ASP A 275 0.64 2.98 -8.58
CA ASP A 275 -0.74 3.44 -8.75
C ASP A 275 -0.85 4.97 -8.62
N LEU A 276 -0.21 5.54 -7.60
CA LEU A 276 -0.16 7.00 -7.41
C LEU A 276 0.52 7.72 -8.59
N ALA A 277 1.67 7.19 -9.04
CA ALA A 277 2.41 7.72 -10.18
C ALA A 277 1.61 7.66 -11.48
N ALA A 278 0.79 6.62 -11.66
CA ALA A 278 -0.09 6.45 -12.83
C ALA A 278 -1.36 7.33 -12.79
N GLY A 279 -1.56 8.13 -11.75
CA GLY A 279 -2.76 8.96 -11.60
C GLY A 279 -3.83 8.40 -10.67
N GLY A 280 -3.61 7.22 -10.09
CA GLY A 280 -4.50 6.60 -9.12
C GLY A 280 -4.48 7.29 -7.74
N PRO A 281 -5.38 6.85 -6.84
CA PRO A 281 -5.50 7.40 -5.49
C PRO A 281 -4.40 6.92 -4.52
N GLY A 282 -3.50 6.02 -4.92
CA GLY A 282 -2.36 5.60 -4.10
C GLY A 282 -2.74 4.94 -2.77
N LYS A 283 -3.90 4.26 -2.69
CA LYS A 283 -4.35 3.66 -1.41
C LYS A 283 -3.39 2.53 -1.00
N LEU A 284 -2.92 2.55 0.26
CA LEU A 284 -1.92 1.61 0.79
C LEU A 284 -2.47 0.68 1.90
N PRO A 285 -3.22 -0.39 1.56
CA PRO A 285 -3.67 -1.38 2.53
C PRO A 285 -2.54 -2.38 2.86
N LEU A 286 -1.78 -2.12 3.92
CA LEU A 286 -0.64 -2.97 4.31
C LEU A 286 -1.02 -4.33 4.92
N VAL A 287 -0.26 -5.38 4.56
CA VAL A 287 -0.19 -6.71 5.21
C VAL A 287 0.36 -6.64 6.62
N SER A 288 1.45 -5.89 6.77
CA SER A 288 2.16 -5.81 8.02
C SER A 288 1.39 -4.97 9.05
N ASN A 289 1.46 -5.43 10.30
CA ASN A 289 1.02 -4.70 11.48
C ASN A 289 2.22 -4.11 12.26
N ASP A 290 3.42 -4.15 11.69
CA ASP A 290 4.63 -3.60 12.30
C ASP A 290 4.52 -2.09 12.43
N ARG A 291 4.94 -1.56 13.59
CA ARG A 291 4.86 -0.12 13.89
C ARG A 291 5.61 0.72 12.86
N GLU A 292 6.74 0.21 12.37
CA GLU A 292 7.58 0.85 11.36
C GLU A 292 6.85 0.99 10.02
N PHE A 293 6.25 -0.09 9.51
CA PHE A 293 5.49 -0.05 8.26
C PHE A 293 4.19 0.76 8.39
N LEU A 294 3.51 0.68 9.54
CA LEU A 294 2.32 1.49 9.80
C LEU A 294 2.64 3.00 9.89
N GLY A 295 3.79 3.36 10.45
CA GLY A 295 4.32 4.73 10.43
C GLY A 295 4.51 5.21 8.99
N PHE A 296 5.23 4.42 8.18
CA PHE A 296 5.40 4.71 6.76
C PHE A 296 4.05 4.87 6.03
N ALA A 297 3.08 3.98 6.25
CA ALA A 297 1.80 4.09 5.57
C ALA A 297 1.00 5.33 5.95
N ARG A 298 1.12 5.81 7.19
CA ARG A 298 0.50 7.06 7.62
C ARG A 298 1.11 8.25 6.89
N ASP A 299 2.44 8.31 6.82
CA ASP A 299 3.14 9.40 6.15
C ASP A 299 2.95 9.36 4.63
N PHE A 300 2.93 8.15 4.05
CA PHE A 300 2.57 7.92 2.66
C PHE A 300 1.14 8.36 2.34
N ALA A 301 0.17 8.06 3.22
CA ALA A 301 -1.22 8.49 3.06
C ALA A 301 -1.35 10.03 3.12
N LYS A 302 -0.60 10.71 3.99
CA LYS A 302 -0.53 12.18 4.01
C LYS A 302 0.02 12.72 2.69
N ALA A 303 1.17 12.19 2.23
CA ALA A 303 1.77 12.60 0.97
C ALA A 303 0.84 12.39 -0.24
N THR A 304 0.15 11.25 -0.26
CA THR A 304 -0.84 10.92 -1.29
C THR A 304 -2.03 11.89 -1.26
N GLY A 305 -2.49 12.27 -0.06
CA GLY A 305 -3.53 13.28 0.13
C GLY A 305 -3.11 14.66 -0.42
N GLU A 306 -1.88 15.11 -0.14
CA GLU A 306 -1.37 16.37 -0.69
C GLU A 306 -1.22 16.33 -2.21
N ILE A 307 -0.72 15.22 -2.78
CA ILE A 307 -0.63 15.05 -4.23
C ILE A 307 -2.02 15.11 -4.87
N GLY A 308 -3.03 14.50 -4.24
CA GLY A 308 -4.42 14.58 -4.65
C GLY A 308 -4.91 16.03 -4.71
N ARG A 309 -4.70 16.81 -3.64
CA ARG A 309 -5.08 18.23 -3.60
C ARG A 309 -4.33 19.07 -4.63
N ILE A 310 -3.03 18.83 -4.81
CA ILE A 310 -2.23 19.52 -5.83
C ILE A 310 -2.80 19.22 -7.22
N ARG A 311 -3.18 17.98 -7.51
CA ARG A 311 -3.78 17.61 -8.80
C ARG A 311 -5.14 18.28 -9.01
N GLU A 312 -6.00 18.29 -8.00
CA GLU A 312 -7.31 18.99 -8.04
C GLU A 312 -7.12 20.49 -8.28
N HIS A 313 -6.19 21.11 -7.56
CA HIS A 313 -5.88 22.53 -7.71
C HIS A 313 -5.30 22.86 -9.09
N LEU A 314 -4.36 22.07 -9.59
CA LEU A 314 -3.80 22.22 -10.94
C LEU A 314 -4.87 22.07 -12.01
N GLN A 315 -5.80 21.12 -11.84
CA GLN A 315 -6.90 20.93 -12.78
C GLN A 315 -7.84 22.15 -12.82
N SER A 316 -8.20 22.70 -11.66
CA SER A 316 -8.95 23.95 -11.55
C SER A 316 -8.24 25.12 -12.23
N LEU A 317 -6.92 25.26 -11.99
CA LEU A 317 -6.13 26.36 -12.56
C LEU A 317 -6.03 26.25 -14.09
N VAL A 318 -5.85 25.04 -14.62
CA VAL A 318 -5.83 24.79 -16.07
C VAL A 318 -7.17 25.16 -16.69
N GLU A 319 -8.28 24.80 -16.05
CA GLU A 319 -9.63 25.14 -16.53
C GLU A 319 -9.86 26.66 -16.53
N GLU A 320 -9.49 27.35 -15.45
CA GLU A 320 -9.55 28.81 -15.33
C GLU A 320 -8.72 29.50 -16.43
N LYS A 321 -7.45 29.12 -16.60
CA LYS A 321 -6.57 29.72 -17.62
C LYS A 321 -7.02 29.42 -19.03
N THR A 322 -7.59 28.24 -19.28
CA THR A 322 -8.16 27.92 -20.59
C THR A 322 -9.40 28.76 -20.86
N SER A 323 -10.22 29.04 -19.85
CA SER A 323 -11.39 29.93 -19.98
C SER A 323 -10.98 31.37 -20.24
N GLU A 324 -10.04 31.92 -19.46
CA GLU A 324 -9.48 33.27 -19.63
C GLU A 324 -8.86 33.45 -21.02
N LEU A 325 -8.11 32.45 -21.49
CA LEU A 325 -7.51 32.45 -22.82
C LEU A 325 -8.59 32.46 -23.93
N ARG A 326 -9.66 31.67 -23.78
CA ARG A 326 -10.79 31.67 -24.74
C ARG A 326 -11.50 33.02 -24.80
N GLU A 327 -11.72 33.67 -23.67
CA GLU A 327 -12.34 34.99 -23.62
C GLU A 327 -11.45 36.08 -24.25
N THR A 328 -10.14 36.02 -23.97
CA THR A 328 -9.16 36.94 -24.58
C THR A 328 -9.11 36.75 -26.09
N LEU A 329 -9.07 35.49 -26.57
CA LEU A 329 -9.11 35.18 -28.01
C LEU A 329 -10.38 35.73 -28.67
N ARG A 330 -11.54 35.52 -28.05
CA ARG A 330 -12.82 36.06 -28.56
C ARG A 330 -12.79 37.58 -28.67
N THR A 331 -12.30 38.26 -27.63
CA THR A 331 -12.17 39.73 -27.63
C THR A 331 -11.23 40.20 -28.75
N VAL A 332 -10.09 39.54 -28.96
CA VAL A 332 -9.15 39.86 -30.03
C VAL A 332 -9.76 39.63 -31.42
N GLU A 333 -10.53 38.56 -31.60
CA GLU A 333 -11.24 38.29 -32.85
C GLU A 333 -12.34 39.32 -33.13
N GLU A 334 -13.11 39.72 -32.12
CA GLU A 334 -14.12 40.78 -32.21
C GLU A 334 -13.48 42.13 -32.59
N LEU A 335 -12.39 42.52 -31.93
CA LEU A 335 -11.62 43.73 -32.24
C LEU A 335 -11.03 43.70 -33.65
N LYS A 336 -10.46 42.55 -34.08
CA LYS A 336 -9.94 42.39 -35.44
C LYS A 336 -11.04 42.55 -36.48
N LYS A 337 -12.22 41.94 -36.25
CA LYS A 337 -13.36 42.05 -37.15
C LYS A 337 -13.87 43.49 -37.25
N GLN A 338 -13.88 44.23 -36.13
CA GLN A 338 -14.21 45.65 -36.13
C GLN A 338 -13.19 46.45 -36.95
N GLN A 339 -11.89 46.26 -36.69
CA GLN A 339 -10.81 46.91 -37.42
C GLN A 339 -10.86 46.62 -38.94
N ASP A 340 -11.09 45.38 -39.35
CA ASP A 340 -11.23 45.02 -40.76
C ASP A 340 -12.48 45.68 -41.39
N GLY A 341 -13.54 45.89 -40.59
CA GLY A 341 -14.72 46.65 -40.98
C GLY A 341 -14.41 48.13 -41.22
N ASP A 342 -13.69 48.77 -40.29
CA ASP A 342 -13.29 50.18 -40.40
C ASP A 342 -12.36 50.41 -41.60
N TYR A 343 -11.43 49.48 -41.88
CA TYR A 343 -10.63 49.51 -43.10
C TYR A 343 -11.50 49.39 -44.36
N PHE A 344 -12.51 48.52 -44.35
CA PHE A 344 -13.42 48.38 -45.47
C PHE A 344 -14.17 49.70 -45.75
N LEU A 345 -14.78 50.30 -44.71
CA LEU A 345 -15.47 51.59 -44.81
C LEU A 345 -14.54 52.70 -45.32
N THR A 346 -13.33 52.79 -44.77
CA THR A 346 -12.34 53.80 -45.18
C THR A 346 -11.90 53.60 -46.64
N SER A 347 -11.73 52.36 -47.09
CA SER A 347 -11.43 52.06 -48.49
C SER A 347 -12.54 52.54 -49.43
N LEU A 348 -13.82 52.42 -49.03
CA LEU A 348 -14.96 52.93 -49.81
C LEU A 348 -14.99 54.46 -49.87
N LEU A 349 -14.53 55.16 -48.83
CA LEU A 349 -14.42 56.62 -48.81
C LEU A 349 -13.27 57.15 -49.68
N ILE A 350 -12.13 56.45 -49.69
CA ILE A 350 -10.94 56.88 -50.45
C ILE A 350 -11.09 56.58 -51.95
N LYS A 351 -11.67 55.42 -52.30
CA LYS A 351 -11.81 54.96 -53.69
C LYS A 351 -12.36 56.02 -54.68
N PRO A 352 -13.41 56.81 -54.38
CA PRO A 352 -13.91 57.84 -55.29
C PRO A 352 -13.02 59.08 -55.43
N LEU A 353 -12.01 59.27 -54.56
CA LEU A 353 -11.06 60.38 -54.64
C LEU A 353 -9.94 60.10 -55.65
N GLY A 354 -9.55 58.83 -55.82
CA GLY A 354 -8.45 58.38 -56.69
C GLY A 354 -8.89 57.93 -58.08
N ILE A 355 -9.87 58.61 -58.68
CA ILE A 355 -10.43 58.21 -59.98
C ILE A 355 -9.86 59.02 -61.14
N ASN A 356 -9.69 58.36 -62.27
CA ASN A 356 -9.33 59.00 -63.52
C ASN A 356 -10.59 59.57 -64.20
N ARG A 357 -10.71 60.89 -64.22
CA ARG A 357 -11.79 61.66 -64.87
C ARG A 357 -11.32 62.32 -66.17
N THR A 358 -10.42 61.68 -66.91
CA THR A 358 -9.99 62.14 -68.24
C THR A 358 -10.85 61.48 -69.32
N SER A 359 -11.13 62.21 -70.41
CA SER A 359 -11.93 61.71 -71.54
C SER A 359 -11.09 60.89 -72.53
N GLY A 360 -9.76 60.91 -72.38
CA GLY A 360 -8.81 60.15 -73.20
C GLY A 360 -8.66 60.68 -74.64
N ARG A 361 -9.28 61.82 -74.98
CA ARG A 361 -9.31 62.36 -76.35
C ARG A 361 -7.97 62.93 -76.82
N LYS A 362 -7.15 63.44 -75.90
CA LYS A 362 -5.82 64.02 -76.20
C LYS A 362 -4.67 63.17 -75.63
N VAL A 363 -4.81 62.70 -74.39
CA VAL A 363 -3.81 61.88 -73.70
C VAL A 363 -4.53 60.77 -72.97
N LYS A 364 -4.07 59.52 -73.15
CA LYS A 364 -4.59 58.36 -72.41
C LYS A 364 -3.81 58.21 -71.10
N VAL A 365 -4.53 58.05 -69.99
CA VAL A 365 -3.95 57.84 -68.66
C VAL A 365 -4.51 56.53 -68.09
N ASP A 366 -3.65 55.64 -67.61
CA ASP A 366 -4.01 54.38 -66.94
C ASP A 366 -3.38 54.35 -65.54
N PHE A 367 -4.08 53.80 -64.55
CA PHE A 367 -3.59 53.69 -63.16
C PHE A 367 -3.24 52.25 -62.80
N LEU A 368 -2.10 52.07 -62.12
CA LEU A 368 -1.74 50.85 -61.41
C LEU A 368 -1.40 51.23 -59.98
N ILE A 369 -2.22 50.78 -59.03
CA ILE A 369 -2.02 51.00 -57.60
C ILE A 369 -2.14 49.65 -56.90
N LYS A 370 -1.18 49.31 -56.05
CA LYS A 370 -1.20 48.12 -55.20
C LYS A 370 -0.87 48.55 -53.78
N GLN A 371 -1.82 48.42 -52.88
CA GLN A 371 -1.62 48.86 -51.50
C GLN A 371 -0.95 47.76 -50.67
N LYS A 372 -0.26 48.16 -49.60
CA LYS A 372 0.48 47.20 -48.76
C LYS A 372 -0.45 46.31 -47.93
N LYS A 373 -1.62 46.81 -47.52
CA LYS A 373 -2.52 46.11 -46.60
C LYS A 373 -3.75 45.62 -47.35
N ASN A 374 -3.82 44.29 -47.47
CA ASN A 374 -4.93 43.57 -48.09
C ASN A 374 -5.71 42.85 -47.00
N PHE A 375 -7.03 42.90 -47.07
CA PHE A 375 -7.92 42.30 -46.08
C PHE A 375 -9.20 41.82 -46.74
N VAL A 376 -9.90 40.91 -46.05
CA VAL A 376 -11.19 40.38 -46.49
C VAL A 376 -12.22 40.76 -45.46
N PHE A 377 -13.24 41.51 -45.87
CA PHE A 377 -14.37 41.83 -45.00
C PHE A 377 -15.67 41.39 -45.66
N LYS A 378 -16.44 40.53 -44.98
CA LYS A 378 -17.71 39.96 -45.47
C LYS A 378 -17.61 39.37 -46.90
N GLY A 379 -16.53 38.64 -47.19
CA GLY A 379 -16.31 37.98 -48.48
C GLY A 379 -15.85 38.91 -49.61
N LYS A 380 -15.57 40.19 -49.32
CA LYS A 380 -15.00 41.13 -50.28
C LYS A 380 -13.53 41.37 -49.96
N GLU A 381 -12.67 41.11 -50.93
CA GLU A 381 -11.27 41.53 -50.90
C GLU A 381 -11.19 43.04 -51.13
N SER A 382 -10.39 43.72 -50.31
CA SER A 382 -10.12 45.14 -50.45
C SER A 382 -8.70 45.45 -49.98
N GLU A 383 -8.16 46.55 -50.51
CA GLU A 383 -6.84 47.03 -50.15
C GLU A 383 -6.95 48.47 -49.65
N ILE A 384 -6.12 48.83 -48.67
CA ILE A 384 -6.07 50.19 -48.13
C ILE A 384 -4.61 50.64 -47.96
N GLY A 385 -4.34 51.90 -48.29
CA GLY A 385 -3.07 52.55 -48.03
C GLY A 385 -3.12 54.04 -48.35
N GLY A 386 -1.97 54.70 -48.24
CA GLY A 386 -1.85 56.16 -48.35
C GLY A 386 -1.73 56.69 -49.77
N ASP A 387 -1.41 55.82 -50.73
CA ASP A 387 -1.05 56.25 -52.07
C ASP A 387 -2.31 56.50 -52.91
N ILE A 388 -2.34 57.62 -53.62
CA ILE A 388 -3.47 58.03 -54.46
C ILE A 388 -3.01 58.59 -55.80
N CYS A 389 -3.65 58.13 -56.88
CA CYS A 389 -3.51 58.70 -58.22
C CYS A 389 -4.81 59.40 -58.61
N ILE A 390 -4.71 60.62 -59.12
CA ILE A 390 -5.84 61.41 -59.61
C ILE A 390 -5.49 61.92 -60.99
N ALA A 391 -6.44 61.88 -61.92
CA ALA A 391 -6.27 62.46 -63.25
C ALA A 391 -7.58 63.14 -63.64
N GLN A 392 -7.50 64.37 -64.14
CA GLN A 392 -8.67 65.17 -64.44
C GLN A 392 -8.41 66.08 -65.64
N GLU A 393 -9.43 66.26 -66.47
CA GLU A 393 -9.45 67.32 -67.47
C GLU A 393 -10.04 68.60 -66.86
N ILE A 394 -9.30 69.69 -66.97
CA ILE A 394 -9.72 71.02 -66.53
C ILE A 394 -9.64 72.00 -67.70
N SER A 395 -10.57 72.95 -67.78
CA SER A 395 -10.54 74.00 -68.79
C SER A 395 -10.09 75.31 -68.16
N LEU A 396 -8.98 75.86 -68.64
CA LEU A 396 -8.43 77.12 -68.17
C LEU A 396 -8.36 78.09 -69.36
N ARG A 397 -9.05 79.23 -69.25
CA ARG A 397 -9.11 80.27 -70.30
C ARG A 397 -9.49 79.71 -71.69
N GLY A 398 -10.42 78.75 -71.73
CA GLY A 398 -10.94 78.15 -72.96
C GLY A 398 -10.05 77.09 -73.63
N LYS A 399 -8.98 76.65 -72.96
CA LYS A 399 -8.16 75.52 -73.40
C LYS A 399 -8.23 74.38 -72.38
N ASP A 400 -8.42 73.17 -72.88
CA ASP A 400 -8.47 71.97 -72.04
C ASP A 400 -7.07 71.42 -71.76
N TYR A 401 -6.81 71.18 -70.47
CA TYR A 401 -5.58 70.61 -69.94
C TYR A 401 -5.89 69.32 -69.19
N THR A 402 -5.01 68.33 -69.33
CA THR A 402 -5.04 67.12 -68.51
C THR A 402 -4.07 67.30 -67.35
N VAL A 403 -4.59 67.27 -66.12
CA VAL A 403 -3.79 67.28 -64.90
C VAL A 403 -3.76 65.87 -64.34
N PHE A 404 -2.58 65.40 -63.96
CA PHE A 404 -2.42 64.18 -63.20
C PHE A 404 -1.66 64.49 -61.91
N LEU A 405 -2.02 63.78 -60.84
CA LEU A 405 -1.41 63.84 -59.53
C LEU A 405 -1.13 62.41 -59.09
N ASN A 406 0.11 62.13 -58.73
CA ASN A 406 0.48 60.93 -58.01
C ASN A 406 1.00 61.38 -56.63
N ALA A 407 0.35 60.95 -55.57
CA ALA A 407 0.70 61.33 -54.22
C ALA A 407 0.92 60.07 -53.36
N ASP A 408 2.08 60.01 -52.72
CA ASP A 408 2.44 59.01 -51.69
C ASP A 408 2.25 59.68 -50.32
N ALA A 409 1.39 59.10 -49.51
CA ALA A 409 1.19 59.55 -48.14
C ALA A 409 1.85 58.55 -47.18
N MET A 410 2.55 59.08 -46.18
CA MET A 410 3.29 58.29 -45.18
C MET A 410 2.43 57.13 -44.65
N GLY A 411 2.88 55.89 -44.87
CA GLY A 411 2.11 54.64 -44.69
C GLY A 411 1.62 54.29 -43.27
N LYS A 412 1.58 55.25 -42.35
CA LYS A 412 0.99 55.17 -41.00
C LYS A 412 -0.20 56.11 -40.80
N SER A 413 -0.43 57.10 -41.67
CA SER A 413 -1.19 58.33 -41.31
C SER A 413 -2.71 58.25 -41.40
N LEU A 414 -3.30 57.39 -42.24
CA LEU A 414 -4.76 57.18 -42.24
C LEU A 414 -5.26 56.48 -40.96
N LEU A 415 -4.34 55.86 -40.21
CA LEU A 415 -4.63 54.88 -39.18
C LEU A 415 -4.62 55.45 -37.75
N HIS A 416 -4.20 56.71 -37.56
CA HIS A 416 -4.09 57.36 -36.24
C HIS A 416 -5.19 58.42 -35.98
N LEU A 417 -6.10 58.63 -36.93
CA LEU A 417 -7.18 59.62 -36.90
C LEU A 417 -8.56 59.03 -36.53
N LEU A 418 -8.62 57.72 -36.26
CA LEU A 418 -9.75 56.96 -35.73
C LEU A 418 -9.24 56.13 -34.56
#